data_AF-A0A955V4F7-F1
#
_entry.id   AF-A0A955V4F7-F1
#
_cell.length_a   1.000
_cell.length_b   1.000
_cell.length_c   1.000
_cell.angle_alpha   90.00
_cell.angle_beta   90.00
_cell.angle_gamma   90.00
#
_symmetry.space_group_name_H-M   'P 1'
#
loop_
_entity.id
_entity.type
_entity.pdbx_description
1 polymer ?
#
loop_
_entity_poly.entity_id
_entity_poly.type
_entity_poly.pdbx_seq_one_letter_code
_entity_poly.pdbx_strand_id
1 'polypeptide(L)'
;MQDLMKKIVSLCKRRGFVYQSSEIYGGLKSAYDFGPLGVELKRNIMNAWWRDMVHRREDVVGIDASIIMHPRVWEASGHLAGFADPLVDCLVCKERFRADKAPTADEGAAVTLTFADKGVAKRALEIVEKQFGVVLERDGKDLKGAVAGDRGYLCPNCGSPWLSAERQFNLMFRSSLGATDAMDGVAEAIEQGALEGLAGRDLRAKLDELMKPSAVYLRPETAQAMFVQYDNVLQSMSMKVPFGIAQMGKSFRNEITVEHF
;
A
#
# COMPACT_ATOMS: atom_id res chain seq x y z
N MET A 1 13.60 -22.86 5.30
CA MET A 1 12.39 -22.31 4.63
C MET A 1 12.73 -21.24 3.59
N GLN A 2 13.56 -20.24 3.92
CA GLN A 2 13.98 -19.19 2.97
C GLN A 2 14.63 -19.73 1.67
N ASP A 3 15.44 -20.78 1.75
CA ASP A 3 16.08 -21.40 0.58
C ASP A 3 15.08 -22.08 -0.38
N LEU A 4 14.05 -22.75 0.16
CA LEU A 4 13.00 -23.36 -0.65
C LEU A 4 12.21 -22.30 -1.42
N MET A 5 11.86 -21.20 -0.76
CA MET A 5 11.07 -20.15 -1.37
C MET A 5 11.84 -19.49 -2.53
N LYS A 6 13.15 -19.22 -2.36
CA LYS A 6 14.02 -18.75 -3.45
C LYS A 6 14.04 -19.71 -4.65
N LYS A 7 14.11 -21.02 -4.39
CA LYS A 7 14.06 -22.05 -5.45
C LYS A 7 12.73 -22.02 -6.20
N ILE A 8 11.60 -21.81 -5.51
CA ILE A 8 10.28 -21.67 -6.13
C ILE A 8 10.21 -20.42 -7.01
N VAL A 9 10.63 -19.24 -6.51
CA VAL A 9 10.65 -18.00 -7.33
C VAL A 9 11.49 -18.21 -8.59
N SER A 10 12.68 -18.80 -8.44
CA SER A 10 13.58 -19.08 -9.56
C SER A 10 12.93 -20.02 -10.59
N LEU A 11 12.20 -21.05 -10.15
CA LEU A 11 11.46 -21.93 -11.05
C LEU A 11 10.33 -21.19 -11.76
N CYS A 12 9.51 -20.42 -11.04
CA CYS A 12 8.40 -19.65 -11.60
C CYS A 12 8.87 -18.68 -12.69
N LYS A 13 9.99 -17.99 -12.45
CA LYS A 13 10.59 -17.10 -13.46
C LYS A 13 11.12 -17.88 -14.66
N ARG A 14 11.95 -18.90 -14.45
CA ARG A 14 12.56 -19.68 -15.55
C ARG A 14 11.54 -20.43 -16.41
N ARG A 15 10.40 -20.82 -15.85
CA ARG A 15 9.35 -21.57 -16.55
C ARG A 15 8.19 -20.71 -17.04
N GLY A 16 8.27 -19.38 -16.88
CA GLY A 16 7.27 -18.46 -17.41
C GLY A 16 5.93 -18.50 -16.69
N PHE A 17 5.96 -18.60 -15.37
CA PHE A 17 4.78 -18.42 -14.52
C PHE A 17 4.61 -16.96 -14.09
N VAL A 18 5.64 -16.36 -13.47
CA VAL A 18 5.56 -15.02 -12.89
C VAL A 18 6.87 -14.28 -13.14
N TYR A 19 6.76 -13.01 -13.53
CA TYR A 19 7.87 -12.08 -13.74
C TYR A 19 7.71 -10.85 -12.87
N GLN A 20 8.84 -10.23 -12.50
CA GLN A 20 8.84 -8.91 -11.90
C GLN A 20 8.29 -7.91 -12.93
N SER A 21 7.24 -7.17 -12.59
CA SER A 21 6.70 -6.21 -13.55
C SER A 21 7.70 -5.09 -13.81
N SER A 22 7.80 -4.65 -15.07
CA SER A 22 8.75 -3.64 -15.54
C SER A 22 10.22 -3.96 -15.23
N GLU A 23 10.61 -5.25 -15.23
CA GLU A 23 11.95 -5.70 -14.83
C GLU A 23 13.10 -4.97 -15.56
N ILE A 24 13.00 -4.77 -16.87
CA ILE A 24 14.04 -4.08 -17.66
C ILE A 24 14.21 -2.60 -17.30
N TYR A 25 13.24 -2.01 -16.59
CA TYR A 25 13.25 -0.63 -16.11
C TYR A 25 13.56 -0.53 -14.60
N GLY A 26 14.09 -1.60 -13.99
CA GLY A 26 14.42 -1.65 -12.57
C GLY A 26 13.34 -2.30 -11.69
N GLY A 27 12.23 -2.72 -12.29
CA GLY A 27 11.15 -3.40 -11.60
C GLY A 27 10.24 -2.48 -10.79
N LEU A 28 8.94 -2.80 -10.75
CA LEU A 28 7.97 -2.14 -9.88
C LEU A 28 7.65 -3.00 -8.66
N LYS A 29 8.06 -2.55 -7.48
CA LYS A 29 7.80 -3.26 -6.21
C LYS A 29 6.30 -3.60 -6.08
N SER A 30 6.02 -4.81 -5.59
CA SER A 30 4.66 -5.34 -5.38
C SER A 30 3.81 -5.52 -6.65
N ALA A 31 4.39 -5.37 -7.85
CA ALA A 31 3.72 -5.62 -9.11
C ALA A 31 4.42 -6.75 -9.89
N TYR A 32 3.61 -7.67 -10.41
CA TYR A 32 4.09 -8.87 -11.12
C TYR A 32 3.23 -9.17 -12.34
N ASP A 33 3.89 -9.70 -13.37
CA ASP A 33 3.26 -10.08 -14.63
C ASP A 33 3.20 -11.61 -14.74
N PHE A 34 2.05 -12.15 -15.17
CA PHE A 34 1.89 -13.58 -15.41
C PHE A 34 2.43 -13.94 -16.80
N GLY A 35 3.40 -14.86 -16.85
CA GLY A 35 3.94 -15.39 -18.10
C GLY A 35 3.03 -16.42 -18.78
N PRO A 36 3.49 -17.06 -19.88
CA PRO A 36 2.66 -17.97 -20.68
C PRO A 36 2.03 -19.13 -19.90
N LEU A 37 2.78 -19.78 -19.00
CA LEU A 37 2.21 -20.85 -18.17
C LEU A 37 1.40 -20.30 -16.99
N GLY A 38 1.80 -19.13 -16.47
CA GLY A 38 1.12 -18.49 -15.36
C GLY A 38 -0.28 -18.02 -15.70
N VAL A 39 -0.48 -17.46 -16.90
CA VAL A 39 -1.80 -17.01 -17.34
C VAL A 39 -2.77 -18.17 -17.51
N GLU A 40 -2.31 -19.31 -18.04
CA GLU A 40 -3.13 -20.52 -18.19
C GLU A 40 -3.48 -21.13 -16.84
N LEU A 41 -2.51 -21.25 -15.92
CA LEU A 41 -2.78 -21.71 -14.56
C LEU A 41 -3.80 -20.79 -13.86
N LYS A 42 -3.60 -19.48 -13.93
CA LYS A 42 -4.51 -18.50 -13.34
C LYS A 42 -5.92 -18.63 -13.91
N ARG A 43 -6.06 -18.71 -15.24
CA ARG A 43 -7.36 -18.89 -15.91
C ARG A 43 -8.04 -20.18 -15.48
N ASN A 44 -7.30 -21.29 -15.40
CA ASN A 44 -7.84 -22.57 -14.95
C ASN A 44 -8.39 -22.50 -13.52
N ILE A 45 -7.67 -21.84 -12.61
CA ILE A 45 -8.12 -21.64 -11.23
C ILE A 45 -9.38 -20.75 -11.19
N MET A 46 -9.37 -19.62 -11.91
CA MET A 46 -10.53 -18.72 -11.98
C MET A 46 -11.77 -19.41 -12.55
N ASN A 47 -11.62 -20.18 -13.62
CA ASN A 47 -12.71 -20.91 -14.25
C ASN A 47 -13.24 -22.02 -13.34
N ALA A 48 -12.36 -22.72 -12.63
CA ALA A 48 -12.77 -23.74 -11.65
C ALA A 48 -13.59 -23.13 -10.51
N TRP A 49 -13.14 -21.98 -9.97
CA TRP A 49 -13.86 -21.24 -8.94
C TRP A 49 -15.22 -20.73 -9.43
N TRP A 50 -15.26 -20.11 -10.62
CA TRP A 50 -16.51 -19.57 -11.18
C TRP A 50 -17.54 -20.66 -11.47
N ARG A 51 -17.08 -21.79 -12.01
CA ARG A 51 -17.94 -22.97 -12.21
C ARG A 51 -18.54 -23.44 -10.88
N ASP A 52 -17.74 -23.49 -9.81
CA ASP A 52 -18.18 -24.01 -8.53
C ASP A 52 -19.11 -23.06 -7.76
N MET A 53 -18.78 -21.76 -7.78
CA MET A 53 -19.51 -20.74 -7.04
C MET A 53 -20.74 -20.21 -7.76
N VAL A 54 -20.71 -20.15 -9.10
CA VAL A 54 -21.77 -19.53 -9.90
C VAL A 54 -22.52 -20.58 -10.71
N HIS A 55 -21.84 -21.36 -11.56
CA HIS A 55 -22.57 -22.27 -12.47
C HIS A 55 -23.23 -23.47 -11.77
N ARG A 56 -22.65 -23.95 -10.68
CA ARG A 56 -23.18 -25.11 -9.92
C ARG A 56 -24.22 -24.72 -8.87
N ARG A 57 -24.45 -23.42 -8.67
CA ARG A 57 -25.31 -22.89 -7.62
C ARG A 57 -26.46 -22.13 -8.23
N GLU A 58 -27.68 -22.51 -7.88
CA GLU A 58 -28.88 -21.80 -8.35
C GLU A 58 -29.13 -20.51 -7.56
N ASP A 59 -28.46 -20.34 -6.43
CA ASP A 59 -28.63 -19.22 -5.50
C ASP A 59 -27.54 -18.16 -5.61
N VAL A 60 -26.64 -18.22 -6.61
CA VAL A 60 -25.55 -17.26 -6.78
C VAL A 60 -25.51 -16.75 -8.22
N VAL A 61 -25.54 -15.42 -8.38
CA VAL A 61 -25.46 -14.75 -9.69
C VAL A 61 -24.16 -13.97 -9.84
N GLY A 62 -23.62 -13.93 -11.06
CA GLY A 62 -22.36 -13.27 -11.35
C GLY A 62 -22.53 -11.82 -11.84
N ILE A 63 -21.65 -10.93 -11.41
CA ILE A 63 -21.49 -9.58 -11.98
C ILE A 63 -20.02 -9.29 -12.30
N ASP A 64 -19.78 -8.31 -13.17
CA ASP A 64 -18.47 -7.70 -13.38
C ASP A 64 -18.61 -6.18 -13.38
N ALA A 65 -18.19 -5.54 -12.29
CA ALA A 65 -18.28 -4.10 -12.11
C ALA A 65 -16.97 -3.39 -12.40
N SER A 66 -17.07 -2.07 -12.61
CA SER A 66 -15.93 -1.18 -12.81
C SER A 66 -14.94 -1.20 -11.63
N ILE A 67 -13.67 -0.95 -11.93
CA ILE A 67 -12.62 -0.74 -10.92
C ILE A 67 -12.77 0.63 -10.25
N ILE A 68 -13.16 1.63 -11.04
CA ILE A 68 -13.39 2.99 -10.58
C ILE A 68 -14.85 3.14 -10.20
N MET A 69 -15.11 3.59 -8.98
CA MET A 69 -16.45 3.84 -8.44
C MET A 69 -16.54 5.25 -7.88
N HIS A 70 -17.76 5.76 -7.78
CA HIS A 70 -18.03 7.09 -7.23
C HIS A 70 -17.47 7.24 -5.80
N PRO A 71 -16.77 8.33 -5.44
CA PRO A 71 -16.11 8.50 -4.14
C PRO A 71 -16.99 8.28 -2.92
N ARG A 72 -18.27 8.67 -3.01
CA ARG A 72 -19.26 8.48 -1.93
C ARG A 72 -19.47 7.01 -1.54
N VAL A 73 -19.18 6.05 -2.42
CA VAL A 73 -19.21 4.62 -2.07
C VAL A 73 -18.13 4.31 -1.04
N TRP A 74 -16.93 4.87 -1.19
CA TRP A 74 -15.81 4.68 -0.27
C TRP A 74 -15.97 5.46 1.03
N GLU A 75 -16.66 6.60 0.98
CA GLU A 75 -17.06 7.35 2.17
C GLU A 75 -18.12 6.57 2.98
N ALA A 76 -19.20 6.13 2.33
CA ALA A 76 -20.29 5.40 2.97
C ALA A 76 -19.84 4.05 3.56
N SER A 77 -18.91 3.36 2.89
CA SER A 77 -18.33 2.11 3.40
C SER A 77 -17.24 2.31 4.46
N GLY A 78 -16.86 3.56 4.76
CA GLY A 78 -15.85 3.89 5.76
C GLY A 78 -14.39 3.72 5.30
N HIS A 79 -14.15 3.33 4.04
CA HIS A 79 -12.79 3.12 3.54
C HIS A 79 -11.93 4.39 3.54
N LEU A 80 -12.52 5.56 3.29
CA LEU A 80 -11.77 6.82 3.33
C LEU A 80 -11.26 7.16 4.74
N ALA A 81 -11.97 6.75 5.79
CA ALA A 81 -11.63 7.04 7.18
C ALA A 81 -10.82 5.93 7.86
N GLY A 82 -11.15 4.66 7.59
CA GLY A 82 -10.65 3.51 8.35
C GLY A 82 -9.73 2.56 7.58
N PHE A 83 -9.61 2.67 6.26
CA PHE A 83 -8.76 1.76 5.47
C PHE A 83 -7.30 2.24 5.43
N ALA A 84 -6.67 2.22 6.61
CA ALA A 84 -5.33 2.72 6.80
C ALA A 84 -4.45 1.76 7.59
N ASP A 85 -3.14 1.82 7.32
CA ASP A 85 -2.12 1.14 8.10
C ASP A 85 -1.32 2.15 8.94
N PRO A 86 -0.79 1.73 10.11
CA PRO A 86 0.09 2.55 10.93
C PRO A 86 1.46 2.68 10.26
N LEU A 87 1.76 3.88 9.75
CA LEU A 87 3.00 4.20 9.04
C LEU A 87 3.96 4.99 9.93
N VAL A 88 5.23 4.58 9.90
CA VAL A 88 6.33 5.25 10.58
C VAL A 88 7.51 5.43 9.62
N ASP A 89 8.16 6.59 9.69
CA ASP A 89 9.37 6.90 8.93
C ASP A 89 10.60 6.77 9.85
N CYS A 90 11.64 6.05 9.40
CA CYS A 90 12.93 6.04 10.08
C CYS A 90 13.64 7.38 9.84
N LEU A 91 14.03 8.08 10.91
CA LEU A 91 14.69 9.38 10.78
C LEU A 91 16.14 9.26 10.29
N VAL A 92 16.74 8.09 10.41
CA VAL A 92 18.12 7.80 10.00
C VAL A 92 18.19 7.32 8.55
N CYS A 93 17.58 6.17 8.22
CA CYS A 93 17.66 5.60 6.87
C CYS A 93 16.54 6.06 5.92
N LYS A 94 15.57 6.83 6.40
CA LYS A 94 14.40 7.32 5.64
C LYS A 94 13.45 6.22 5.12
N GLU A 95 13.64 4.99 5.57
CA GLU A 95 12.73 3.89 5.23
C GLU A 95 11.36 4.10 5.86
N ARG A 96 10.32 3.73 5.12
CA ARG A 96 8.93 3.78 5.54
C ARG A 96 8.43 2.38 5.80
N PHE A 97 7.92 2.14 7.01
CA PHE A 97 7.50 0.80 7.39
C PHE A 97 6.26 0.84 8.28
N ARG A 98 5.62 -0.33 8.37
CA ARG A 98 4.46 -0.56 9.23
C ARG A 98 4.88 -0.75 10.68
N ALA A 99 4.31 0.05 11.59
CA ALA A 99 4.64 -0.03 13.02
C ALA A 99 4.31 -1.41 13.61
N ASP A 100 3.17 -1.99 13.22
CA ASP A 100 2.67 -3.27 13.74
C ASP A 100 3.47 -4.49 13.26
N LYS A 101 4.34 -4.33 12.26
CA LYS A 101 5.20 -5.39 11.71
C LYS A 101 6.69 -5.15 11.99
N ALA A 102 7.02 -4.11 12.74
CA ALA A 102 8.39 -3.75 13.04
C ALA A 102 9.01 -4.71 14.09
N PRO A 103 10.33 -4.95 14.05
CA PRO A 103 11.02 -5.69 15.11
C PRO A 103 10.84 -5.00 16.45
N THR A 104 10.46 -5.75 17.48
CA THR A 104 10.28 -5.21 18.83
C THR A 104 11.59 -5.19 19.61
N ALA A 105 11.73 -4.21 20.50
CA ALA A 105 12.84 -4.11 21.44
C ALA A 105 12.36 -3.44 22.73
N ASP A 106 12.78 -3.97 23.86
CA ASP A 106 12.44 -3.40 25.17
C ASP A 106 13.13 -2.05 25.35
N GLU A 107 12.44 -1.11 26.02
CA GLU A 107 13.01 0.20 26.34
C GLU A 107 14.32 0.05 27.12
N GLY A 108 15.35 0.78 26.72
CA GLY A 108 16.66 0.67 27.37
C GLY A 108 17.56 -0.46 26.83
N ALA A 109 17.06 -1.34 25.96
CA ALA A 109 17.88 -2.39 25.36
C ALA A 109 18.96 -1.79 24.44
N ALA A 110 20.17 -2.37 24.48
CA ALA A 110 21.25 -1.97 23.58
C ALA A 110 20.93 -2.42 22.15
N VAL A 111 21.00 -1.49 21.20
CA VAL A 111 20.68 -1.72 19.79
C VAL A 111 21.89 -1.43 18.94
N THR A 112 22.11 -2.30 17.95
CA THR A 112 23.12 -2.08 16.90
C THR A 112 22.41 -1.71 15.62
N LEU A 113 22.81 -0.59 15.01
CA LEU A 113 22.31 -0.23 13.69
C LEU A 113 23.22 -0.83 12.63
N THR A 114 22.64 -1.54 11.66
CA THR A 114 23.39 -2.16 10.56
C THR A 114 22.98 -1.56 9.23
N PHE A 115 23.97 -1.19 8.42
CA PHE A 115 23.77 -0.59 7.10
C PHE A 115 24.35 -1.46 5.98
N ALA A 116 23.95 -1.18 4.74
CA ALA A 116 24.40 -1.90 3.56
C ALA A 116 25.93 -1.81 3.36
N ASP A 117 26.51 -0.62 3.62
CA ASP A 117 27.94 -0.38 3.45
C ASP A 117 28.49 0.65 4.44
N LYS A 118 29.83 0.74 4.48
CA LYS A 118 30.57 1.65 5.37
C LYS A 118 30.26 3.13 5.10
N GLY A 119 30.02 3.52 3.86
CA GLY A 119 29.73 4.91 3.48
C GLY A 119 28.33 5.35 3.93
N VAL A 120 27.34 4.46 3.85
CA VAL A 120 26.00 4.69 4.42
C VAL A 120 26.08 4.80 5.94
N ALA A 121 26.84 3.92 6.61
CA ALA A 121 27.02 3.98 8.06
C ALA A 121 27.66 5.31 8.51
N LYS A 122 28.63 5.85 7.75
CA LYS A 122 29.24 7.17 8.06
C LYS A 122 28.20 8.30 7.98
N ARG A 123 27.41 8.34 6.91
CA ARG A 123 26.34 9.36 6.74
C ARG A 123 25.27 9.23 7.81
N ALA A 124 24.91 8.01 8.18
CA ALA A 124 23.97 7.75 9.26
C ALA A 124 24.48 8.26 10.60
N LEU A 125 25.77 8.07 10.92
CA LEU A 125 26.40 8.61 12.13
C LEU A 125 26.30 10.14 12.17
N GLU A 126 26.64 10.82 11.08
CA GLU A 126 26.54 12.29 10.97
C GLU A 126 25.10 12.78 11.18
N ILE A 127 24.10 12.05 10.66
CA ILE A 127 22.68 12.35 10.90
C ILE A 127 22.35 12.20 12.38
N VAL A 128 22.78 11.11 13.01
CA VAL A 128 22.46 10.83 14.42
C VAL A 128 23.09 11.86 15.35
N GLU A 129 24.37 12.19 15.15
CA GLU A 129 25.08 13.20 15.92
C GLU A 129 24.41 14.58 15.77
N LYS A 130 24.08 14.97 14.53
CA LYS A 130 23.51 16.29 14.26
C LYS A 130 22.06 16.43 14.71
N GLN A 131 21.24 15.38 14.56
CA GLN A 131 19.81 15.45 14.85
C GLN A 131 19.47 15.09 16.29
N PHE A 132 20.22 14.16 16.89
CA PHE A 132 19.90 13.62 18.23
C PHE A 132 20.99 13.91 19.26
N GLY A 133 22.16 14.45 18.86
CA GLY A 133 23.25 14.76 19.78
C GLY A 133 23.91 13.51 20.40
N VAL A 134 23.67 12.33 19.81
CA VAL A 134 24.20 11.06 20.32
C VAL A 134 25.43 10.66 19.51
N VAL A 135 26.55 10.44 20.20
CA VAL A 135 27.78 9.92 19.58
C VAL A 135 27.74 8.39 19.67
N LEU A 136 27.80 7.74 18.51
CA LEU A 136 27.83 6.28 18.40
C LEU A 136 29.21 5.80 17.99
N GLU A 137 29.59 4.60 18.43
CA GLU A 137 30.82 3.96 17.97
C GLU A 137 30.58 3.28 16.63
N ARG A 138 31.38 3.61 15.62
CA ARG A 138 31.27 3.00 14.29
C ARG A 138 32.25 1.85 14.12
N ASP A 139 31.71 0.67 13.88
CA ASP A 139 32.45 -0.55 13.56
C ASP A 139 32.13 -0.98 12.12
N GLY A 140 32.86 -0.42 11.16
CA GLY A 140 32.66 -0.69 9.75
C GLY A 140 31.29 -0.22 9.23
N LYS A 141 30.37 -1.17 9.05
CA LYS A 141 28.99 -0.95 8.57
C LYS A 141 27.97 -0.86 9.71
N ASP A 142 28.40 -1.10 10.94
CA ASP A 142 27.57 -1.15 12.13
C ASP A 142 27.83 0.08 13.02
N LEU A 143 26.78 0.59 13.66
CA LEU A 143 26.86 1.63 14.69
C LEU A 143 26.38 1.05 16.02
N LYS A 144 27.23 1.12 17.06
CA LYS A 144 26.98 0.61 18.40
C LYS A 144 26.78 1.75 19.40
N GLY A 145 26.08 1.46 20.50
CA GLY A 145 25.80 2.42 21.57
C GLY A 145 24.43 3.10 21.47
N ALA A 146 23.59 2.69 20.51
CA ALA A 146 22.20 3.12 20.46
C ALA A 146 21.37 2.33 21.47
N VAL A 147 20.30 2.94 21.96
CA VAL A 147 19.39 2.35 22.95
C VAL A 147 17.97 2.42 22.40
N ALA A 148 17.21 1.35 22.56
CA ALA A 148 15.80 1.32 22.18
C ALA A 148 15.01 2.38 22.97
N GLY A 149 14.18 3.13 22.24
CA GLY A 149 13.30 4.14 22.83
C GLY A 149 12.03 3.55 23.44
N ASP A 150 11.18 4.44 23.95
CA ASP A 150 9.87 4.17 24.56
C ASP A 150 8.84 3.51 23.63
N ARG A 151 9.06 3.56 22.31
CA ARG A 151 8.13 3.03 21.31
C ARG A 151 8.01 1.51 21.29
N GLY A 152 8.99 0.77 21.82
CA GLY A 152 8.96 -0.69 21.86
C GLY A 152 9.25 -1.40 20.53
N TYR A 153 9.59 -0.67 19.46
CA TYR A 153 9.98 -1.22 18.17
C TYR A 153 11.05 -0.41 17.44
N LEU A 154 11.74 -1.06 16.50
CA LEU A 154 12.89 -0.57 15.76
C LEU A 154 12.63 -0.54 14.26
N CYS A 155 13.45 0.22 13.53
CA CYS A 155 13.43 0.17 12.07
C CYS A 155 13.80 -1.25 11.56
N PRO A 156 12.97 -1.90 10.72
CA PRO A 156 13.27 -3.23 10.18
C PRO A 156 14.49 -3.24 9.25
N ASN A 157 14.80 -2.11 8.60
CA ASN A 157 15.89 -2.02 7.64
C ASN A 157 17.26 -1.82 8.32
N CYS A 158 17.34 -0.91 9.29
CA CYS A 158 18.62 -0.51 9.89
C CYS A 158 18.70 -0.68 11.41
N GLY A 159 17.64 -1.09 12.09
CA GLY A 159 17.62 -1.22 13.55
C GLY A 159 17.50 0.11 14.32
N SER A 160 17.35 1.25 13.64
CA SER A 160 17.29 2.56 14.33
C SER A 160 16.07 2.70 15.26
N PRO A 161 16.25 3.20 16.50
CA PRO A 161 15.16 3.58 17.40
C PRO A 161 14.60 4.98 17.12
N TRP A 162 15.28 5.79 16.31
CA TRP A 162 14.86 7.16 15.99
C TRP A 162 13.84 7.16 14.85
N LEU A 163 12.58 7.25 15.24
CA LEU A 163 11.44 7.13 14.34
C LEU A 163 10.55 8.40 14.39
N SER A 164 9.79 8.66 13.32
CA SER A 164 8.76 9.68 13.33
C SER A 164 7.58 9.31 14.23
N ALA A 165 6.68 10.26 14.49
CA ALA A 165 5.37 9.92 15.02
C ALA A 165 4.64 8.96 14.06
N GLU A 166 3.87 8.04 14.64
CA GLU A 166 2.99 7.16 13.88
C GLU A 166 1.87 7.98 13.24
N ARG A 167 1.55 7.65 12.00
CA ARG A 167 0.46 8.25 11.24
C ARG A 167 -0.32 7.19 10.49
N GLN A 168 -1.62 7.41 10.33
CA GLN A 168 -2.47 6.54 9.52
C GLN A 168 -2.27 6.85 8.04
N PHE A 169 -1.89 5.84 7.27
CA PHE A 169 -1.71 5.93 5.83
C PHE A 169 -2.83 5.18 5.11
N ASN A 170 -3.69 5.91 4.39
CA ASN A 170 -4.78 5.30 3.64
C ASN A 170 -4.22 4.46 2.46
N LEU A 171 -4.66 3.21 2.37
CA LEU A 171 -4.17 2.23 1.39
C LEU A 171 -4.86 2.32 0.02
N MET A 172 -5.82 3.23 -0.17
CA MET A 172 -6.50 3.41 -1.45
C MET A 172 -5.66 4.22 -2.43
N PHE A 173 -5.61 3.77 -3.68
CA PHE A 173 -5.06 4.58 -4.76
C PHE A 173 -6.10 5.63 -5.17
N ARG A 174 -5.75 6.91 -4.97
CA ARG A 174 -6.48 8.04 -5.49
C ARG A 174 -5.97 8.41 -6.89
N SER A 175 -6.88 8.68 -7.80
CA SER A 175 -6.63 9.22 -9.14
C SER A 175 -7.58 10.40 -9.39
N SER A 176 -7.46 11.06 -10.54
CA SER A 176 -8.44 12.01 -11.05
C SER A 176 -9.20 11.42 -12.24
N LEU A 177 -10.46 11.82 -12.41
CA LEU A 177 -11.29 11.52 -13.57
C LEU A 177 -12.00 12.80 -14.02
N GLY A 178 -11.84 13.17 -15.28
CA GLY A 178 -12.38 14.41 -15.85
C GLY A 178 -11.57 14.91 -17.03
N ALA A 179 -12.11 15.88 -17.77
CA ALA A 179 -11.43 16.53 -18.90
C ALA A 179 -10.52 17.69 -18.47
N THR A 180 -10.75 18.24 -17.27
CA THR A 180 -9.89 19.25 -16.65
C THR A 180 -8.87 18.55 -15.77
N ASP A 181 -7.61 18.98 -15.87
CA ASP A 181 -6.59 18.46 -14.98
C ASP A 181 -6.95 18.89 -13.54
N ALA A 182 -6.78 17.99 -12.57
CA ALA A 182 -6.93 18.36 -11.17
C ALA A 182 -5.96 19.49 -10.79
N MET A 183 -4.88 19.67 -11.57
CA MET A 183 -3.91 20.74 -11.42
C MET A 183 -4.42 22.11 -11.89
N ASP A 184 -5.37 22.17 -12.82
CA ASP A 184 -5.91 23.45 -13.31
C ASP A 184 -6.65 24.18 -12.18
N GLY A 185 -7.49 23.46 -11.42
CA GLY A 185 -8.18 24.03 -10.26
C GLY A 185 -7.24 24.45 -9.12
N VAL A 186 -6.07 23.81 -9.01
CA VAL A 186 -5.02 24.23 -8.07
C VAL A 186 -4.30 25.48 -8.58
N ALA A 187 -4.01 25.55 -9.88
CA ALA A 187 -3.37 26.70 -10.51
C ALA A 187 -4.25 27.96 -10.39
N GLU A 188 -5.54 27.86 -10.71
CA GLU A 188 -6.50 28.96 -10.53
C GLU A 188 -6.58 29.42 -9.07
N ALA A 189 -6.59 28.49 -8.11
CA ALA A 189 -6.61 28.84 -6.69
C ALA A 189 -5.32 29.55 -6.22
N ILE A 190 -4.18 29.22 -6.82
CA ILE A 190 -2.91 29.93 -6.58
C ILE A 190 -2.99 31.34 -7.16
N GLU A 191 -3.42 31.49 -8.41
CA GLU A 191 -3.53 32.79 -9.09
C GLU A 191 -4.51 33.74 -8.40
N GLN A 192 -5.59 33.20 -7.82
CA GLN A 192 -6.60 33.96 -7.08
C GLN A 192 -6.18 34.27 -5.63
N GLY A 193 -4.98 33.85 -5.20
CA GLY A 193 -4.52 34.04 -3.82
C GLY A 193 -5.27 33.21 -2.78
N ALA A 194 -6.07 32.22 -3.19
CA ALA A 194 -6.91 31.41 -2.29
C ALA A 194 -6.10 30.47 -1.37
N LEU A 195 -4.80 30.35 -1.60
CA LEU A 195 -3.85 29.59 -0.77
C LEU A 195 -2.91 30.48 0.06
N GLU A 196 -3.03 31.81 -0.05
CA GLU A 196 -2.16 32.74 0.69
C GLU A 196 -2.39 32.64 2.20
N GLY A 197 -1.29 32.62 2.96
CA GLY A 197 -1.32 32.52 4.43
C GLY A 197 -1.65 31.13 4.99
N LEU A 198 -1.99 30.15 4.16
CA LEU A 198 -2.22 28.77 4.59
C LEU A 198 -0.91 27.99 4.74
N ALA A 199 -0.77 27.25 5.84
CA ALA A 199 0.40 26.39 6.07
C ALA A 199 -0.02 25.03 6.64
N GLY A 200 0.83 24.02 6.43
CA GLY A 200 0.70 22.70 7.05
C GLY A 200 -0.65 22.03 6.79
N ARG A 201 -1.44 21.83 7.86
CA ARG A 201 -2.71 21.09 7.81
C ARG A 201 -3.79 21.84 7.03
N ASP A 202 -3.88 23.16 7.18
CA ASP A 202 -4.95 23.95 6.57
C ASP A 202 -4.76 24.06 5.06
N LEU A 203 -3.50 24.23 4.62
CA LEU A 203 -3.13 24.15 3.21
C LEU A 203 -3.51 22.80 2.61
N ARG A 204 -3.20 21.70 3.31
CA ARG A 204 -3.51 20.35 2.85
C ARG A 204 -5.02 20.11 2.76
N ALA A 205 -5.79 20.60 3.73
CA ALA A 205 -7.26 20.49 3.70
C ALA A 205 -7.84 21.27 2.52
N LYS A 206 -7.33 22.47 2.24
CA LYS A 206 -7.80 23.29 1.11
C LYS A 206 -7.48 22.65 -0.24
N LEU A 207 -6.28 22.11 -0.40
CA LEU A 207 -5.91 21.34 -1.60
C LEU A 207 -6.79 20.10 -1.78
N ASP A 208 -7.11 19.39 -0.68
CA ASP A 208 -7.97 18.22 -0.75
C ASP A 208 -9.39 18.57 -1.19
N GLU A 209 -9.92 19.70 -0.72
CA GLU A 209 -11.22 20.25 -1.15
C GLU A 209 -11.24 20.57 -2.66
N LEU A 210 -10.19 21.24 -3.17
CA LEU A 210 -10.07 21.58 -4.59
C LEU A 210 -9.98 20.34 -5.49
N MET A 211 -9.30 19.29 -5.01
CA MET A 211 -9.14 18.03 -5.74
C MET A 211 -10.32 17.05 -5.56
N LYS A 212 -11.24 17.30 -4.62
CA LYS A 212 -12.34 16.38 -4.30
C LYS A 212 -13.31 16.13 -5.48
N PRO A 213 -13.67 17.13 -6.32
CA PRO A 213 -14.65 16.92 -7.40
C PRO A 213 -14.19 15.93 -8.47
N SER A 214 -12.90 15.93 -8.82
CA SER A 214 -12.33 15.02 -9.82
C SER A 214 -11.73 13.76 -9.18
N ALA A 215 -11.63 13.68 -7.86
CA ALA A 215 -11.06 12.54 -7.18
C ALA A 215 -11.86 11.28 -7.46
N VAL A 216 -11.17 10.23 -7.86
CA VAL A 216 -11.69 8.87 -7.95
C VAL A 216 -10.70 7.91 -7.32
N TYR A 217 -11.15 6.69 -7.03
CA TYR A 217 -10.30 5.70 -6.39
C TYR A 217 -10.35 4.38 -7.14
N LEU A 218 -9.21 3.69 -7.19
CA LEU A 218 -9.18 2.29 -7.59
C LEU A 218 -9.70 1.46 -6.42
N ARG A 219 -10.68 0.59 -6.69
CA ARG A 219 -11.32 -0.21 -5.63
C ARG A 219 -10.29 -1.04 -4.84
N PRO A 220 -10.33 -1.02 -3.50
CA PRO A 220 -9.50 -1.87 -2.65
C PRO A 220 -10.02 -3.30 -2.53
N GLU A 221 -11.28 -3.54 -2.91
CA GLU A 221 -11.98 -4.82 -2.86
C GLU A 221 -13.07 -4.88 -3.94
N THR A 222 -13.64 -6.07 -4.18
CA THR A 222 -14.74 -6.27 -5.13
C THR A 222 -16.14 -6.13 -4.51
N ALA A 223 -16.25 -6.14 -3.17
CA ALA A 223 -17.53 -6.26 -2.47
C ALA A 223 -18.47 -5.07 -2.66
N GLN A 224 -17.95 -3.84 -2.63
CA GLN A 224 -18.77 -2.63 -2.72
C GLN A 224 -19.63 -2.58 -3.98
N ALA A 225 -19.16 -3.12 -5.09
CA ALA A 225 -19.94 -3.20 -6.31
C ALA A 225 -21.19 -4.08 -6.16
N MET A 226 -21.09 -5.18 -5.42
CA MET A 226 -22.21 -6.09 -5.18
C MET A 226 -23.28 -5.43 -4.30
N PHE A 227 -22.87 -4.62 -3.31
CA PHE A 227 -23.81 -3.85 -2.49
C PHE A 227 -24.53 -2.76 -3.31
N VAL A 228 -23.78 -2.02 -4.13
CA VAL A 228 -24.36 -0.95 -4.98
C VAL A 228 -25.31 -1.53 -6.03
N GLN A 229 -25.04 -2.72 -6.55
CA GLN A 229 -25.86 -3.37 -7.57
C GLN A 229 -26.93 -4.31 -7.00
N TYR A 230 -27.09 -4.39 -5.68
CA TYR A 230 -27.99 -5.35 -5.03
C TYR A 230 -29.42 -5.26 -5.58
N ASP A 231 -30.01 -4.06 -5.61
CA ASP A 231 -31.39 -3.86 -6.07
C ASP A 231 -31.55 -4.17 -7.57
N ASN A 232 -30.59 -3.74 -8.39
CA ASN A 232 -30.61 -4.03 -9.84
C ASN A 232 -30.57 -5.55 -10.09
N VAL A 233 -29.73 -6.27 -9.36
CA VAL A 233 -29.60 -7.72 -9.49
C VAL A 233 -30.83 -8.44 -8.96
N LEU A 234 -31.31 -8.05 -7.77
CA LEU A 234 -32.52 -8.60 -7.16
C LEU A 234 -33.72 -8.50 -8.10
N GLN A 235 -33.92 -7.34 -8.73
CA GLN A 235 -35.03 -7.07 -9.64
C GLN A 235 -34.86 -7.80 -10.99
N SER A 236 -33.71 -7.64 -11.64
CA SER A 236 -33.48 -8.20 -12.98
C SER A 236 -33.48 -9.73 -13.01
N MET A 237 -32.97 -10.36 -11.95
CA MET A 237 -32.90 -11.81 -11.82
C MET A 237 -34.09 -12.39 -11.03
N SER A 238 -34.98 -11.54 -10.50
CA SER A 238 -36.14 -11.94 -9.69
C SER A 238 -35.78 -12.91 -8.56
N MET A 239 -34.63 -12.69 -7.92
CA MET A 239 -34.11 -13.57 -6.89
C MET A 239 -34.95 -13.50 -5.61
N LYS A 240 -34.97 -14.59 -4.84
CA LYS A 240 -35.54 -14.62 -3.49
C LYS A 240 -34.41 -14.73 -2.48
N VAL A 241 -34.50 -13.98 -1.39
CA VAL A 241 -33.52 -14.07 -0.30
C VAL A 241 -33.69 -15.42 0.42
N PRO A 242 -32.59 -16.12 0.76
CA PRO A 242 -31.20 -15.75 0.52
C PRO A 242 -30.70 -16.09 -0.90
N PHE A 243 -29.91 -15.18 -1.46
CA PHE A 243 -29.10 -15.41 -2.67
C PHE A 243 -27.76 -14.66 -2.54
N GLY A 244 -26.77 -15.07 -3.33
CA GLY A 244 -25.45 -14.46 -3.38
C GLY A 244 -25.21 -13.74 -4.71
N ILE A 245 -24.31 -12.75 -4.64
CA ILE A 245 -23.72 -12.11 -5.83
C ILE A 245 -22.23 -12.44 -5.79
N ALA A 246 -21.66 -12.84 -6.93
CA ALA A 246 -20.26 -13.18 -7.07
C ALA A 246 -19.60 -12.27 -8.11
N GLN A 247 -18.34 -11.91 -7.87
CA GLN A 247 -17.52 -11.14 -8.80
C GLN A 247 -16.07 -11.61 -8.76
N MET A 248 -15.45 -11.74 -9.92
CA MET A 248 -14.00 -11.91 -10.06
C MET A 248 -13.41 -10.66 -10.72
N GLY A 249 -12.40 -10.05 -10.12
CA GLY A 249 -11.78 -8.88 -10.70
C GLY A 249 -10.54 -8.41 -9.96
N LYS A 250 -9.92 -7.35 -10.48
CA LYS A 250 -8.76 -6.70 -9.85
C LYS A 250 -9.19 -5.80 -8.70
N SER A 251 -8.34 -5.71 -7.69
CA SER A 251 -8.42 -4.78 -6.57
C SER A 251 -7.01 -4.26 -6.27
N PHE A 252 -6.92 -3.04 -5.75
CA PHE A 252 -5.65 -2.34 -5.60
C PHE A 252 -5.48 -1.84 -4.17
N ARG A 253 -4.35 -2.19 -3.55
CA ARG A 253 -3.97 -1.72 -2.21
C ARG A 253 -2.57 -1.15 -2.29
N ASN A 254 -2.41 0.07 -1.81
CA ASN A 254 -1.14 0.78 -1.75
C ASN A 254 -0.37 0.34 -0.51
N GLU A 255 0.07 -0.92 -0.54
CA GLU A 255 0.71 -1.59 0.60
C GLU A 255 2.06 -0.95 0.94
N ILE A 256 2.30 -0.74 2.23
CA ILE A 256 3.60 -0.33 2.75
C ILE A 256 4.50 -1.57 2.83
N THR A 257 5.46 -1.69 1.92
CA THR A 257 6.34 -2.85 1.85
C THR A 257 7.42 -2.80 2.92
N VAL A 258 7.55 -3.87 3.70
CA VAL A 258 8.63 -4.06 4.69
C VAL A 258 9.69 -5.08 4.27
N GLU A 259 9.42 -5.90 3.25
CA GLU A 259 10.33 -6.98 2.85
C GLU A 259 10.78 -6.87 1.39
N HIS A 260 12.08 -7.02 1.18
CA HIS A 260 12.69 -7.23 -0.12
C HIS A 260 12.72 -8.73 -0.40
N PHE A 261 11.93 -9.22 -1.36
CA PHE A 261 12.04 -10.59 -1.89
C PHE A 261 12.90 -10.64 -3.14
#